data_AF-A0A7J8YHL3-F1
#
_entry.id   AF-A0A7J8YHL3-F1
#
_cell.length_a   1.000
_cell.length_b   1.000
_cell.length_c   1.000
_cell.angle_alpha   90.00
_cell.angle_beta   90.00
_cell.angle_gamma   90.00
#
_symmetry.space_group_name_H-M   'P 1'
#
loop_
_entity.id
_entity.type
_entity.pdbx_description
1 polymer ?
#
loop_
_entity_poly.entity_id
_entity_poly.type
_entity_poly.pdbx_seq_one_letter_code
_entity_poly.pdbx_strand_id
1 'polypeptide(L)'
;MKEILVVLRLITNSPNLRELQISGSSNTLAAIDAPDLDFWEDECPSNCTFKQLRVVRMTDMSGVPHEMEFIKFLLANSPALETMSISPCVYVMDGRLNMLIELLRFRRASAQAEILFIQD
;
A
#
# COMPACT_ATOMS: atom_id res chain seq x y z
N MET A 1 -5.70 12.00 0.43
CA MET A 1 -4.92 12.28 -0.80
C MET A 1 -3.58 12.98 -0.55
N LYS A 2 -3.52 14.16 0.10
CA LYS A 2 -2.25 14.90 0.35
C LYS A 2 -1.16 14.06 1.05
N GLU A 3 -1.54 13.21 2.00
CA GLU A 3 -0.61 12.36 2.74
C GLU A 3 0.05 11.31 1.84
N ILE A 4 -0.72 10.66 0.95
CA ILE A 4 -0.21 9.69 -0.02
C ILE A 4 0.80 10.35 -0.95
N LEU A 5 0.51 11.57 -1.45
CA LEU A 5 1.46 12.34 -2.26
C LEU A 5 2.77 12.61 -1.53
N VAL A 6 2.71 12.97 -0.24
CA VAL A 6 3.90 13.21 0.57
C VAL A 6 4.72 11.92 0.69
N VAL A 7 4.07 10.80 1.01
CA VAL A 7 4.73 9.49 1.10
C VAL A 7 5.35 9.08 -0.23
N LEU A 8 4.62 9.22 -1.35
CA LEU A 8 5.13 8.95 -2.69
C LEU A 8 6.36 9.81 -3.02
N ARG A 9 6.34 11.11 -2.68
CA ARG A 9 7.50 11.99 -2.87
C ARG A 9 8.69 11.56 -2.01
N LEU A 10 8.46 11.15 -0.76
CA LEU A 10 9.54 10.66 0.10
C LEU A 10 10.18 9.39 -0.47
N ILE A 11 9.38 8.43 -0.92
CA ILE A 11 9.87 7.17 -1.49
C ILE A 11 10.62 7.43 -2.81
N THR A 12 10.05 8.25 -3.69
CA THR A 12 10.66 8.56 -5.01
C THR A 12 11.96 9.34 -4.90
N ASN A 13 12.12 10.19 -3.86
CA ASN A 13 13.36 10.92 -3.60
C ASN A 13 14.36 10.14 -2.73
N SER A 14 14.05 8.89 -2.35
CA SER A 14 14.92 8.04 -1.53
C SER A 14 15.42 6.83 -2.34
N PRO A 15 16.40 7.00 -3.25
CA PRO A 15 16.81 5.95 -4.20
C PRO A 15 17.43 4.71 -3.53
N ASN A 16 17.88 4.83 -2.28
CA ASN A 16 18.46 3.76 -1.47
C ASN A 16 17.48 3.19 -0.43
N LEU A 17 16.20 3.57 -0.46
CA LEU A 17 15.21 3.07 0.47
C LEU A 17 15.04 1.56 0.28
N ARG A 18 15.29 0.79 1.35
CA ARG A 18 15.17 -0.69 1.36
C ARG A 18 14.00 -1.19 2.18
N GLU A 19 13.60 -0.44 3.20
CA GLU A 19 12.51 -0.78 4.09
C GLU A 19 11.61 0.43 4.26
N LEU A 20 10.31 0.21 4.14
CA LEU A 20 9.27 1.22 4.32
C LEU A 20 8.29 0.73 5.37
N GLN A 21 8.05 1.53 6.41
CA GLN A 21 7.04 1.26 7.42
C GLN A 21 6.04 2.41 7.46
N ILE A 22 4.75 2.08 7.38
CA ILE A 22 3.63 3.02 7.38
C ILE A 22 2.53 2.48 8.30
N SER A 23 1.89 3.34 9.07
CA SER A 23 0.67 3.00 9.81
C SER A 23 -0.52 3.76 9.23
N GLY A 24 -1.64 3.07 9.06
CA GLY A 24 -2.93 3.67 8.77
C GLY A 24 -3.45 4.51 9.93
N SER A 25 -4.42 5.38 9.64
CA SER A 25 -5.12 6.14 10.68
C SER A 25 -6.46 5.47 10.98
N SER A 26 -6.88 5.49 12.25
CA SER A 26 -8.12 4.87 12.72
C SER A 26 -9.41 5.64 12.36
N ASN A 27 -9.30 6.79 11.68
CA ASN A 27 -10.45 7.62 11.33
C ASN A 27 -11.04 7.23 9.96
N THR A 28 -11.67 6.04 9.90
CA THR A 28 -12.14 5.41 8.67
C THR A 28 -13.36 6.07 8.03
N LEU A 29 -14.21 6.75 8.82
CA LEU A 29 -15.49 7.30 8.33
C LEU A 29 -15.32 8.35 7.22
N ALA A 30 -14.28 9.18 7.29
CA ALA A 30 -14.03 10.22 6.28
C ALA A 30 -13.38 9.68 4.99
N ALA A 31 -12.80 8.48 5.04
CA ALA A 31 -12.03 7.90 3.92
C ALA A 31 -12.88 7.01 2.99
N ILE A 32 -14.06 6.58 3.44
CA ILE A 32 -14.99 5.76 2.65
C ILE A 32 -15.78 6.62 1.66
N ASP A 33 -16.12 7.86 2.03
CA ASP A 33 -16.99 8.77 1.26
C ASP A 33 -16.28 9.57 0.15
N ALA A 34 -14.96 9.44 0.01
CA ALA A 34 -14.17 10.17 -0.98
C ALA A 34 -13.36 9.21 -1.88
N PRO A 35 -14.01 8.42 -2.75
CA PRO A 35 -13.33 7.51 -3.67
C PRO A 35 -12.85 8.25 -4.92
N ASP A 36 -12.27 9.45 -4.77
CA ASP A 36 -11.65 10.18 -5.88
C ASP A 36 -10.34 9.47 -6.25
N LEU A 37 -10.49 8.36 -6.98
CA LEU A 37 -9.40 7.51 -7.43
C LEU A 37 -8.74 8.06 -8.69
N ASP A 38 -9.31 9.09 -9.32
CA ASP A 38 -8.77 9.76 -10.51
C ASP A 38 -7.33 10.24 -10.25
N PHE A 39 -7.02 10.59 -8.98
CA PHE A 39 -5.67 10.84 -8.49
C PHE A 39 -4.61 9.81 -8.92
N TRP A 40 -4.96 8.51 -8.88
CA TRP A 40 -4.02 7.44 -9.22
C TRP A 40 -3.75 7.33 -10.71
N GLU A 41 -4.68 7.81 -11.54
CA GLU A 41 -4.54 7.85 -13.00
C GLU A 41 -3.85 9.14 -13.46
N ASP A 42 -4.16 10.27 -12.83
CA ASP A 42 -3.73 11.61 -13.27
C ASP A 42 -2.42 12.10 -12.64
N GLU A 43 -2.22 11.87 -11.33
CA GLU A 43 -1.08 12.42 -10.58
C GLU A 43 0.00 11.40 -10.24
N CYS A 44 -0.32 10.10 -10.36
CA CYS A 44 0.64 9.07 -10.02
C CYS A 44 1.71 8.94 -11.11
N PRO A 45 3.01 9.05 -10.77
CA PRO A 45 4.07 8.97 -11.77
C PRO A 45 4.09 7.57 -12.39
N SER A 46 3.67 7.50 -13.66
CA SER A 46 3.52 6.28 -14.46
C SER A 46 4.82 5.49 -14.70
N ASN A 47 5.97 6.06 -14.38
CA ASN A 47 7.30 5.47 -14.57
C ASN A 47 8.13 5.36 -13.27
N CYS A 48 7.50 5.37 -12.09
CA CYS A 48 8.24 5.19 -10.85
C CYS A 48 8.64 3.72 -10.66
N THR A 49 9.91 3.47 -10.32
CA THR A 49 10.38 2.12 -9.99
C THR A 49 11.23 2.14 -8.72
N PHE A 50 10.78 1.44 -7.69
CA PHE A 50 11.43 1.34 -6.39
C PHE A 50 12.44 0.21 -6.38
N LYS A 51 13.54 0.39 -7.11
CA LYS A 51 14.54 -0.65 -7.42
C LYS A 51 15.20 -1.30 -6.20
N GLN A 52 15.25 -0.61 -5.06
CA GLN A 52 15.92 -1.10 -3.85
C GLN A 52 14.96 -1.46 -2.72
N LEU A 53 13.65 -1.22 -2.88
CA LEU A 53 12.68 -1.49 -1.82
C LEU A 53 12.46 -3.00 -1.70
N ARG A 54 12.85 -3.58 -0.56
CA ARG A 54 12.81 -5.02 -0.29
C ARG A 54 11.73 -5.39 0.71
N VAL A 55 11.47 -4.52 1.69
CA VAL A 55 10.53 -4.77 2.78
C VAL A 55 9.53 -3.63 2.90
N VAL A 56 8.25 -3.97 2.98
CA VAL A 56 7.18 -3.02 3.29
C VAL A 56 6.39 -3.54 4.49
N ARG A 57 6.15 -2.67 5.47
CA ARG A 57 5.34 -2.94 6.66
C ARG A 57 4.22 -1.93 6.76
N MET A 58 2.99 -2.43 6.78
CA MET A 58 1.78 -1.63 6.84
C MET A 58 0.95 -2.09 8.03
N THR A 59 0.77 -1.21 9.02
CA THR A 59 0.02 -1.48 10.24
C THR A 59 -1.26 -0.65 10.29
N ASP A 60 -2.22 -1.04 11.13
CA ASP A 60 -3.50 -0.34 11.29
C ASP A 60 -4.29 -0.13 9.98
N MET A 61 -4.20 -1.08 9.06
CA MET A 61 -4.80 -0.95 7.74
C MET A 61 -6.30 -1.23 7.76
N SER A 62 -7.11 -0.32 7.23
CA SER A 62 -8.57 -0.46 7.25
C SER A 62 -9.15 -1.06 5.97
N GLY A 63 -8.34 -1.14 4.91
CA GLY A 63 -8.76 -1.65 3.60
C GLY A 63 -9.59 -0.64 2.82
N VAL A 64 -9.47 0.65 3.12
CA VAL A 64 -10.16 1.70 2.36
C VAL A 64 -9.56 1.85 0.96
N PRO A 65 -10.32 2.33 -0.05
CA PRO A 65 -9.88 2.30 -1.46
C PRO A 65 -8.48 2.87 -1.71
N HIS A 66 -8.14 4.01 -1.10
CA HIS A 66 -6.83 4.63 -1.27
C HIS A 66 -5.68 3.84 -0.65
N GLU A 67 -5.91 3.10 0.45
CA GLU A 67 -4.91 2.21 1.02
C GLU A 67 -4.64 1.04 0.06
N MET A 68 -5.71 0.47 -0.49
CA MET A 68 -5.64 -0.65 -1.44
C MET A 68 -4.93 -0.26 -2.73
N GLU A 69 -5.24 0.91 -3.30
CA GLU A 69 -4.53 1.41 -4.48
C GLU A 69 -3.06 1.76 -4.19
N PHE A 70 -2.74 2.27 -2.99
CA PHE A 70 -1.35 2.48 -2.61
C PHE A 70 -0.57 1.16 -2.48
N ILE A 71 -1.18 0.14 -1.89
CA ILE A 71 -0.60 -1.22 -1.81
C ILE A 71 -0.35 -1.77 -3.21
N LYS A 72 -1.36 -1.74 -4.08
CA LYS A 72 -1.27 -2.17 -5.48
C LYS A 72 -0.18 -1.41 -6.23
N PHE A 73 -0.08 -0.10 -6.04
CA PHE A 73 0.95 0.72 -6.64
C PHE A 73 2.36 0.31 -6.20
N LEU A 74 2.58 0.08 -4.90
CA LEU A 74 3.88 -0.38 -4.41
C LEU A 74 4.24 -1.77 -4.96
N LEU A 75 3.30 -2.71 -4.98
CA LEU A 75 3.51 -4.05 -5.54
C LEU A 75 3.85 -4.01 -7.03
N ALA A 76 3.17 -3.14 -7.79
CA ALA A 76 3.38 -2.99 -9.23
C ALA A 76 4.71 -2.29 -9.59
N ASN A 77 5.30 -1.52 -8.67
CA ASN A 77 6.48 -0.68 -8.95
C ASN A 77 7.75 -1.07 -8.17
N SER A 78 7.72 -2.15 -7.38
CA SER A 78 8.86 -2.59 -6.55
C SER A 78 9.41 -3.93 -7.03
N PRO A 79 10.31 -3.96 -8.03
CA PRO A 79 10.82 -5.20 -8.63
C PRO A 79 11.75 -6.01 -7.72
N ALA A 80 12.31 -5.40 -6.66
CA ALA A 80 13.18 -6.06 -5.69
C ALA A 80 12.46 -6.41 -4.38
N LEU A 81 11.14 -6.25 -4.33
CA LEU A 81 10.35 -6.49 -3.12
C LEU A 81 10.38 -7.97 -2.75
N GLU A 82 10.71 -8.27 -1.50
CA GLU A 82 10.76 -9.62 -0.94
C GLU A 82 9.54 -9.86 -0.07
N THR A 83 9.16 -8.88 0.76
CA THR A 83 8.08 -9.04 1.73
C THR A 83 7.25 -7.78 1.86
N MET A 84 5.93 -7.93 1.82
CA MET A 84 4.97 -6.92 2.22
C MET A 84 4.09 -7.48 3.35
N SER A 85 4.29 -6.96 4.56
CA SER A 85 3.48 -7.31 5.72
C SER A 85 2.36 -6.28 5.92
N ILE A 86 1.14 -6.77 6.12
CA ILE A 86 -0.07 -5.97 6.29
C ILE A 86 -0.78 -6.48 7.54
N SER A 87 -0.88 -5.62 8.55
CA SER A 87 -1.68 -5.84 9.76
C SER A 87 -2.94 -4.99 9.68
N PRO A 88 -4.13 -5.61 9.61
CA PRO A 88 -5.38 -4.87 9.57
C PRO A 88 -5.67 -4.21 10.92
N CYS A 89 -6.36 -3.07 10.87
CA CYS A 89 -6.83 -2.33 12.02
C CYS A 89 -7.79 -3.18 12.88
N VAL A 90 -7.62 -3.13 14.20
CA VAL A 90 -8.42 -3.91 15.18
C VAL A 90 -9.92 -3.60 15.10
N TYR A 91 -10.30 -2.42 14.59
CA TYR A 91 -11.69 -2.01 14.45
C TYR A 91 -12.36 -2.55 13.17
N VAL A 92 -11.61 -3.16 12.26
CA VAL A 92 -12.14 -3.74 11.02
C VAL A 92 -12.48 -5.20 11.24
N MET A 93 -13.72 -5.48 11.62
CA MET A 93 -14.20 -6.84 11.88
C MET A 93 -14.57 -7.57 10.57
N ASP A 94 -15.38 -6.92 9.70
CA ASP A 94 -16.00 -7.57 8.53
C ASP A 94 -15.25 -7.35 7.20
N GLY A 95 -14.33 -6.38 7.13
CA GLY A 95 -13.62 -6.02 5.89
C GLY A 95 -12.35 -6.82 5.59
N ARG A 96 -11.81 -7.55 6.58
CA ARG A 96 -10.48 -8.19 6.48
C ARG A 96 -10.39 -9.26 5.40
N LEU A 97 -11.43 -10.08 5.26
CA LEU A 97 -11.46 -11.13 4.24
C LEU A 97 -11.51 -10.53 2.83
N ASN A 98 -12.30 -9.47 2.63
CA ASN A 98 -12.38 -8.77 1.34
C ASN A 98 -11.03 -8.14 0.98
N MET A 99 -10.38 -7.50 1.95
CA MET A 99 -9.03 -6.97 1.79
C MET A 99 -8.06 -8.05 1.33
N LEU A 100 -8.04 -9.20 2.02
CA LEU A 100 -7.17 -10.33 1.64
C LEU A 100 -7.47 -10.84 0.23
N ILE A 101 -8.74 -11.01 -0.13
CA ILE A 101 -9.14 -11.45 -1.48
C ILE A 101 -8.65 -10.48 -2.54
N GLU A 102 -8.74 -9.17 -2.31
CA GLU A 102 -8.24 -8.16 -3.24
C GLU A 102 -6.72 -8.17 -3.33
N LEU A 103 -6.01 -8.24 -2.21
CA LEU A 103 -4.53 -8.30 -2.17
C LEU A 103 -3.99 -9.45 -3.03
N LEU A 104 -4.65 -10.61 -2.99
CA LEU A 104 -4.24 -11.78 -3.78
C LEU A 104 -4.39 -11.57 -5.30
N ARG A 105 -5.23 -10.64 -5.74
CA ARG A 105 -5.44 -10.31 -7.17
C ARG A 105 -4.41 -9.32 -7.70
N PHE A 106 -3.69 -8.62 -6.84
CA PHE A 106 -2.73 -7.61 -7.26
C PHE A 106 -1.52 -8.23 -7.95
N ARG A 107 -1.17 -7.64 -9.10
CA ARG A 107 0.05 -7.99 -9.82
C ARG A 107 1.27 -7.46 -9.06
N ARG A 108 2.37 -8.21 -9.15
CA ARG A 108 3.63 -7.90 -8.47
C ARG A 108 4.71 -7.75 -9.54
N ALA A 109 5.49 -6.69 -9.46
CA ALA A 109 6.69 -6.54 -10.29
C ALA A 109 7.78 -7.54 -9.87
N SER A 110 7.87 -7.82 -8.57
CA SER A 110 8.76 -8.86 -8.05
C SER A 110 8.07 -10.23 -8.08
N ALA A 111 8.74 -11.21 -8.69
CA ALA A 111 8.31 -12.61 -8.66
C ALA A 111 8.52 -13.28 -7.30
N GLN A 112 9.38 -12.70 -6.44
CA GLN A 112 9.70 -13.21 -5.10
C GLN A 112 8.89 -12.55 -4.00
N ALA A 113 8.12 -11.50 -4.31
CA ALA A 113 7.37 -10.75 -3.30
C ALA A 113 6.29 -11.63 -2.65
N GLU A 114 6.40 -11.81 -1.34
CA GLU A 114 5.38 -12.42 -0.49
C GLU A 114 4.50 -11.35 0.15
N ILE A 115 3.19 -11.62 0.22
CA ILE A 115 2.24 -10.81 0.97
C ILE A 115 1.91 -11.57 2.26
N LEU A 116 2.27 -11.00 3.40
CA LEU A 116 1.99 -11.54 4.72
C LEU A 116 0.85 -10.75 5.34
N PHE A 117 -0.30 -11.38 5.50
CA PHE A 117 -1.44 -10.80 6.19
C PHE A 117 -1.41 -11.26 7.65
N ILE A 118 -0.94 -10.40 8.54
CA ILE A 118 -0.61 -10.75 9.93
C ILE A 118 -1.73 -10.25 10.83
N GLN A 119 -2.14 -11.09 11.78
CA GLN A 119 -3.05 -10.70 12.85
C GLN A 119 -2.24 -10.65 14.14
N ASP A 120 -2.08 -9.45 14.70
CA ASP A 120 -1.58 -9.28 16.07
C ASP A 120 -2.65 -9.70 17.09
#